data_AF-A0A1H9UC89-F1
#
_entry.id   AF-A0A1H9UC89-F1
#
_cell.length_a   1.000
_cell.length_b   1.000
_cell.length_c   1.000
_cell.angle_alpha   90.00
_cell.angle_beta   90.00
_cell.angle_gamma   90.00
#
_symmetry.space_group_name_H-M   'P 1'
#
loop_
_entity.id
_entity.type
_entity.pdbx_description
1 polymer ?
#
loop_
_entity_poly.entity_id
_entity_poly.type
_entity_poly.pdbx_seq_one_letter_code
_entity_poly.pdbx_strand_id
1 'polypeptide(L)' 'MAVDETIQSPPNGFIDLWLPRDKTYHVTIEHDGKTVESEISTFEGDDTCITTMQLS' A
#
# COMPACT_ATOMS: atom_id res chain seq x y z
N MET A 1 -8.11 11.09 5.02
CA MET A 1 -6.88 10.41 4.57
C MET A 1 -6.54 9.37 5.60
N ALA A 2 -6.31 8.12 5.19
CA ALA A 2 -5.94 7.06 6.12
C ALA A 2 -4.45 7.16 6.51
N VAL A 3 -3.57 7.39 5.52
CA VAL A 3 -2.11 7.57 5.69
C VAL A 3 -1.62 8.47 4.54
N ASP A 4 -0.74 9.44 4.83
CA ASP A 4 -0.02 10.27 3.86
C ASP A 4 1.31 10.70 4.50
N GLU A 5 2.34 9.87 4.35
CA GLU A 5 3.65 10.07 4.98
C GLU A 5 4.78 9.38 4.19
N THR A 6 6.00 9.89 4.32
CA THR A 6 7.19 9.22 3.79
C THR A 6 7.66 8.15 4.76
N ILE A 7 7.63 6.88 4.33
CA ILE A 7 8.01 5.71 5.14
C ILE A 7 9.29 5.11 4.58
N GLN A 8 10.25 4.80 5.46
CA GLN A 8 11.41 3.99 5.10
C GLN A 8 11.05 2.50 5.20
N SER A 9 11.33 1.74 4.14
CA SER A 9 11.11 0.29 4.18
C SER A 9 12.05 -0.38 5.21
N PRO A 10 11.57 -1.37 5.97
CA PRO A 10 12.42 -2.24 6.77
C PRO A 10 13.32 -3.12 5.90
N PRO A 11 14.30 -3.82 6.50
CA PRO A 11 15.27 -4.66 5.75
C PRO A 11 14.65 -5.79 4.90
N ASN A 12 13.42 -6.20 5.20
CA ASN A 12 12.68 -7.21 4.43
C ASN A 12 12.04 -6.63 3.15
N GLY A 13 12.02 -5.31 2.98
CA GLY A 13 11.45 -4.62 1.83
C GLY A 13 9.93 -4.43 1.85
N PHE A 14 9.23 -4.79 2.94
CA PHE A 14 7.77 -4.66 3.05
C PHE A 14 7.36 -3.51 3.97
N ILE A 15 6.30 -2.78 3.60
CA ILE A 15 5.69 -1.76 4.46
C ILE A 15 4.41 -2.34 5.06
N ASP A 16 4.36 -2.46 6.38
CA ASP A 16 3.19 -2.93 7.11
C ASP A 16 2.28 -1.76 7.49
N LEU A 17 1.01 -1.80 7.09
CA LEU A 17 0.01 -0.78 7.40
C LEU A 17 -1.19 -1.40 8.13
N TRP A 18 -1.65 -0.73 9.19
CA TRP A 18 -2.88 -1.08 9.89
C TRP A 18 -4.02 -0.19 9.40
N LEU A 19 -4.96 -0.79 8.68
CA LEU A 19 -6.11 -0.09 8.10
C LEU A 19 -7.42 -0.56 8.74
N PRO A 20 -8.43 0.34 8.88
CA PRO A 20 -9.78 -0.07 9.23
C PRO A 20 -10.33 -1.10 8.23
N ARG A 21 -10.97 -2.15 8.75
CA ARG A 21 -11.64 -3.21 7.98
C ARG A 21 -12.86 -2.73 7.20
N ASP A 22 -13.29 -3.56 6.25
CA ASP A 22 -14.50 -3.41 5.43
C ASP A 22 -14.53 -2.11 4.62
N LYS A 23 -13.36 -1.76 4.07
CA LYS A 23 -13.17 -0.56 3.26
C LYS A 23 -12.29 -0.82 2.05
N THR A 24 -12.50 0.02 1.04
CA THR A 24 -11.68 0.14 -0.15
C THR A 24 -10.84 1.41 -0.04
N TYR A 25 -9.57 1.33 -0.43
CA TYR A 25 -8.59 2.41 -0.40
C TYR A 25 -7.92 2.57 -1.76
N HIS A 26 -7.74 3.83 -2.16
CA HIS A 26 -6.80 4.18 -3.21
C HIS A 26 -5.41 4.33 -2.60
N VAL A 27 -4.43 3.60 -3.14
CA VAL A 27 -3.05 3.59 -2.68
C VAL A 27 -2.18 4.15 -3.78
N THR A 28 -1.41 5.20 -3.44
CA THR A 28 -0.38 5.77 -4.29
C THR A 28 0.96 5.55 -3.61
N ILE A 29 1.93 5.00 -4.34
CA ILE A 29 3.32 4.86 -3.87
C ILE A 29 4.21 5.67 -4.81
N GLU A 30 5.02 6.54 -4.23
CA GLU A 30 5.99 7.37 -4.94
C GLU A 30 7.40 7.12 -4.42
N HIS A 31 8.36 6.94 -5.31
CA HIS A 31 9.77 6.80 -4.96
C HIS A 31 10.67 7.18 -6.14
N ASP A 32 11.67 8.03 -5.91
CA ASP A 32 12.65 8.47 -6.92
C ASP A 32 12.03 8.94 -8.25
N GLY A 33 10.91 9.67 -8.17
CA GLY A 33 10.19 10.19 -9.33
C GLY A 33 9.36 9.17 -10.10
N LYS A 34 9.26 7.93 -9.61
CA LYS A 34 8.34 6.90 -10.11
C LYS A 34 7.10 6.84 -9.25
N THR A 35 5.99 6.47 -9.87
CA THR A 35 4.69 6.38 -9.18
C THR A 35 3.97 5.09 -9.61
N VAL A 36 3.21 4.52 -8.68
CA VAL A 36 2.22 3.47 -8.96
C VAL A 36 0.97 3.72 -8.13
N GLU A 37 -0.18 3.46 -8.73
CA GLU A 37 -1.47 3.56 -8.08
C GLU A 37 -2.21 2.23 -8.16
N SER A 38 -2.94 1.89 -7.11
CA SER A 38 -3.79 0.71 -7.07
C SER A 38 -4.96 0.90 -6.12
N GLU A 39 -6.00 0.10 -6.30
CA GLU A 39 -7.11 0.00 -5.36
C GLU A 39 -6.96 -1.28 -4.55
N ILE A 40 -7.01 -1.17 -3.23
CA ILE A 40 -6.96 -2.31 -2.31
C ILE A 40 -8.21 -2.30 -1.43
N SER A 41 -8.62 -3.48 -0.97
CA SER A 41 -9.72 -3.61 -0.03
C SER A 41 -9.30 -4.42 1.21
N THR A 42 -10.11 -4.30 2.26
CA THR A 42 -9.83 -4.86 3.60
C THR A 42 -11.01 -5.70 4.12
N PHE A 43 -11.75 -6.32 3.20
CA PHE A 43 -12.84 -7.25 3.50
C PHE A 43 -12.31 -8.63 3.86
N GLU A 44 -13.18 -9.48 4.38
CA GLU A 44 -12.84 -10.87 4.68
C GLU A 44 -12.47 -11.63 3.39
N GLY A 45 -11.30 -12.25 3.39
CA GLY A 45 -10.76 -13.00 2.25
C GLY A 45 -9.82 -12.21 1.34
N ASP A 46 -9.66 -10.90 1.56
CA ASP A 46 -8.73 -10.07 0.80
C ASP A 46 -7.27 -10.39 1.12
N ASP A 47 -6.41 -10.24 0.12
CA ASP A 47 -4.97 -10.46 0.24
C ASP A 47 -4.32 -9.45 1.21
N THR A 48 -3.46 -9.96 2.09
CA THR A 48 -2.70 -9.14 3.04
C THR A 48 -1.28 -8.84 2.58
N CYS A 49 -0.83 -9.48 1.49
CA CYS A 49 0.50 -9.33 0.92
C CYS A 49 0.36 -8.92 -0.55
N ILE A 50 0.66 -7.66 -0.84
CA ILE A 50 0.48 -7.07 -2.17
C ILE A 50 1.87 -6.75 -2.74
N THR A 51 2.25 -7.47 -3.79
CA THR A 51 3.59 -7.36 -4.43
C THR A 51 3.50 -7.01 -5.93
N THR A 52 2.30 -6.71 -6.40
CA THR A 52 2.00 -6.45 -7.83
C THR A 52 2.14 -4.97 -8.22
N MET A 53 2.36 -4.08 -7.26
CA MET A 53 2.47 -2.63 -7.46
C MET A 53 3.87 -2.25 -7.98
N GLN A 54 4.09 -2.45 -9.28
CA GLN A 54 5.34 -2.12 -9.95
C GLN A 54 5.45 -0.61 -10.24
N LEU A 55 6.45 0.05 -9.66
CA LEU A 55 6.80 1.44 -9.97
C LEU A 55 7.25 1.58 -11.42
N SER A 56 6.71 2.58 -12.12
CA SER A 56 7.08 2.98 -13.49
C SER A 56 7.65 4.38 -13.55
#